data_AF-A0AAV5MKR4-F1
#
_entry.id   AF-A0AAV5MKR4-F1
#
_cell.length_a   1.000
_cell.length_b   1.000
_cell.length_c   1.000
_cell.angle_alpha   90.00
_cell.angle_beta   90.00
_cell.angle_gamma   90.00
#
_symmetry.space_group_name_H-M   'P 1'
#
loop_
_entity.id
_entity.type
_entity.pdbx_description
1 polymer ?
#
loop_
_entity_poly.entity_id
_entity_poly.type
_entity_poly.pdbx_seq_one_letter_code
_entity_poly.pdbx_strand_id
1 'polypeptide(L)'
;MADEIRTRVCARIEGKLQALSSTFSEHTIFRVPRRLHEVNEKAYEPEIISIGPYHRGKNHLEMMEVHKVRFLGMLLRRTNGHTAEPFVAALRGMVEKARNCYSEPSSISTEDFLEMLVLDGGFIVELMHQLFDRNMDEYVFRLESTFSGVLHDLILFENQLPFFVLWELFGLMRGNEREIFVRRLLLLFCRRMPGLRVNVVYDNTSIENVKHLLDLVHGNWLPSREVTEHYSQAPEDSNCSFIRSATELKEAGIRFKRGEGNSLFDIKFRNGVLEIPMIKITDYTESLYRNVIVCEQFEKEDPKYLTEFTTYYLEKC
;
A
#
# COMPACT_ATOMS: atom_id res chain seq x y z
N MET A 1 -2.24 53.61 1.02
CA MET A 1 -1.73 52.66 2.04
C MET A 1 -2.68 51.48 2.26
N ALA A 2 -3.96 51.69 2.62
CA ALA A 2 -4.93 50.58 2.78
C ALA A 2 -5.21 49.82 1.45
N ASP A 3 -5.32 50.53 0.34
CA ASP A 3 -5.52 49.91 -1.00
C ASP A 3 -4.33 49.08 -1.47
N GLU A 4 -3.12 49.49 -1.11
CA GLU A 4 -1.88 48.81 -1.50
C GLU A 4 -1.68 47.50 -0.72
N ILE A 5 -2.09 47.49 0.56
CA ILE A 5 -2.13 46.27 1.38
C ILE A 5 -3.16 45.28 0.79
N ARG A 6 -4.36 45.76 0.43
CA ARG A 6 -5.39 44.93 -0.21
C ARG A 6 -4.88 44.26 -1.48
N THR A 7 -4.28 45.03 -2.40
CA THR A 7 -3.75 44.49 -3.67
C THR A 7 -2.66 43.44 -3.45
N ARG A 8 -1.72 43.68 -2.53
CA ARG A 8 -0.66 42.71 -2.19
C ARG A 8 -1.21 41.43 -1.57
N VAL A 9 -2.23 41.54 -0.72
CA VAL A 9 -2.87 40.38 -0.10
C VAL A 9 -3.66 39.58 -1.15
N CYS A 10 -4.42 40.23 -2.02
CA CYS A 10 -5.15 39.58 -3.13
C CYS A 10 -4.19 38.83 -4.06
N ALA A 11 -3.12 39.47 -4.53
CA ALA A 11 -2.12 38.81 -5.39
C ALA A 11 -1.46 37.59 -4.72
N ARG A 12 -1.22 37.66 -3.40
CA ARG A 12 -0.69 36.52 -2.63
C ARG A 12 -1.71 35.39 -2.49
N ILE A 13 -2.99 35.70 -2.31
CA ILE A 13 -4.07 34.71 -2.24
C ILE A 13 -4.26 34.07 -3.63
N GLU A 14 -4.32 34.85 -4.69
CA GLU A 14 -4.44 34.37 -6.08
C GLU A 14 -3.26 33.49 -6.48
N GLY A 15 -2.03 33.88 -6.13
CA GLY A 15 -0.85 33.05 -6.33
C GLY A 15 -0.92 31.72 -5.57
N LYS A 16 -1.44 31.73 -4.34
CA LYS A 16 -1.71 30.48 -3.59
C LYS A 16 -2.80 29.63 -4.25
N LEU A 17 -3.88 30.23 -4.73
CA LEU A 17 -4.98 29.52 -5.39
C LEU A 17 -4.54 28.88 -6.72
N GLN A 18 -3.75 29.59 -7.53
CA GLN A 18 -3.17 29.04 -8.76
C GLN A 18 -2.26 27.84 -8.46
N ALA A 19 -1.40 27.94 -7.43
CA ALA A 19 -0.54 26.85 -6.98
C ALA A 19 -1.30 25.64 -6.42
N LEU A 20 -2.57 25.78 -6.00
CA LEU A 20 -3.38 24.64 -5.55
C LEU A 20 -4.02 23.91 -6.74
N SER A 21 -4.38 24.62 -7.81
CA SER A 21 -5.07 24.04 -8.97
C SER A 21 -4.23 23.07 -9.82
N SER A 22 -2.90 23.17 -9.76
CA SER A 22 -1.99 22.28 -10.51
C SER A 22 -1.56 21.02 -9.74
N THR A 23 -1.77 20.96 -8.43
CA THR A 23 -0.93 20.11 -7.56
C THR A 23 -1.70 18.95 -6.94
N PHE A 24 -3.00 19.10 -6.66
CA PHE A 24 -3.78 18.07 -5.98
C PHE A 24 -4.15 16.83 -6.81
N SER A 25 -4.07 16.87 -8.15
CA SER A 25 -4.47 15.71 -8.97
C SER A 25 -3.37 14.66 -9.17
N GLU A 26 -2.12 14.96 -8.81
CA GLU A 26 -0.98 14.06 -9.05
C GLU A 26 -0.49 13.31 -7.80
N HIS A 27 -0.90 13.75 -6.60
CA HIS A 27 -0.49 13.13 -5.34
C HIS A 27 -1.19 11.78 -5.13
N THR A 28 -0.40 10.78 -4.75
CA THR A 28 -0.88 9.41 -4.51
C THR A 28 -0.40 8.84 -3.17
N ILE A 29 0.61 9.44 -2.54
CA ILE A 29 1.17 9.01 -1.26
C ILE A 29 1.03 10.15 -0.25
N PHE A 30 0.11 9.98 0.70
CA PHE A 30 -0.27 11.00 1.65
C PHE A 30 0.24 10.66 3.05
N ARG A 31 0.47 11.70 3.86
CA ARG A 31 0.59 11.51 5.30
C ARG A 31 -0.77 11.16 5.91
N VAL A 32 -0.76 10.17 6.77
CA VAL A 32 -1.89 9.77 7.62
C VAL A 32 -2.23 10.97 8.52
N PRO A 33 -3.50 11.40 8.54
CA PRO A 33 -3.92 12.50 9.40
C PRO A 33 -3.55 12.29 10.87
N ARG A 34 -3.00 13.31 11.51
CA ARG A 34 -2.56 13.29 12.91
C ARG A 34 -3.58 12.70 13.88
N ARG A 35 -4.88 12.96 13.68
CA ARG A 35 -5.96 12.41 14.50
C ARG A 35 -5.98 10.87 14.55
N LEU A 36 -5.53 10.20 13.49
CA LEU A 36 -5.47 8.73 13.42
C LEU A 36 -4.24 8.20 14.16
N HIS A 37 -3.11 8.91 14.06
CA HIS A 37 -1.92 8.66 14.88
C HIS A 37 -2.22 8.79 16.37
N GLU A 38 -3.02 9.78 16.78
CA GLU A 38 -3.44 9.95 18.18
C GLU A 38 -4.31 8.78 18.71
N VAL A 39 -5.00 8.06 17.83
CA VAL A 39 -5.76 6.85 18.19
C VAL A 39 -4.85 5.63 18.30
N ASN A 40 -3.95 5.43 17.32
CA ASN A 40 -3.00 4.32 17.32
C ASN A 40 -1.79 4.64 16.43
N GLU A 41 -0.75 5.24 17.03
CA GLU A 41 0.50 5.60 16.35
C GLU A 41 1.21 4.38 15.75
N LYS A 42 1.22 3.27 16.50
CA LYS A 42 1.89 2.02 16.07
C LYS A 42 1.27 1.38 14.82
N ALA A 43 0.05 1.74 14.47
CA ALA A 43 -0.60 1.24 13.26
C ALA A 43 -0.08 1.92 11.98
N TYR A 44 0.65 3.03 12.07
CA TYR A 44 1.10 3.79 10.91
C TYR A 44 2.62 4.01 10.90
N GLU A 45 3.26 3.88 12.05
CA GLU A 45 4.72 4.02 12.18
C GLU A 45 5.45 2.71 11.80
N PRO A 46 6.42 2.74 10.86
CA PRO A 46 7.25 1.58 10.54
C PRO A 46 8.14 1.18 11.72
N GLU A 47 8.26 -0.12 11.92
CA GLU A 47 8.99 -0.71 13.05
C GLU A 47 10.44 -1.07 12.71
N ILE A 48 10.68 -1.46 11.47
CA ILE A 48 11.91 -2.09 10.98
C ILE A 48 12.56 -1.26 9.88
N ILE A 49 11.80 -0.86 8.85
CA ILE A 49 12.35 -0.24 7.64
C ILE A 49 11.52 0.96 7.17
N SER A 50 12.21 2.09 6.94
CA SER A 50 11.64 3.23 6.21
C SER A 50 11.69 2.95 4.71
N ILE A 51 10.66 3.33 3.96
CA ILE A 51 10.59 3.29 2.51
C ILE A 51 9.99 4.62 2.04
N GLY A 52 10.70 5.31 1.17
CA GLY A 52 10.36 6.67 0.78
C GLY A 52 10.73 7.71 1.85
N PRO A 53 10.28 8.96 1.67
CA PRO A 53 10.84 10.12 2.36
C PRO A 53 10.24 10.38 3.75
N TYR A 54 9.02 9.90 4.05
CA TYR A 54 8.29 10.36 5.24
C TYR A 54 8.87 9.85 6.57
N HIS A 55 9.47 8.65 6.60
CA HIS A 55 10.09 8.06 7.79
C HIS A 55 11.63 8.00 7.72
N ARG A 56 12.22 8.67 6.71
CA ARG A 56 13.68 8.64 6.50
C ARG A 56 14.41 9.33 7.65
N GLY A 57 15.50 8.73 8.11
CA GLY A 57 16.38 9.28 9.14
C GLY A 57 15.89 9.10 10.57
N LYS A 58 14.88 8.25 10.82
CA LYS A 58 14.49 7.89 12.18
C LYS A 58 15.50 6.92 12.78
N ASN A 59 16.00 7.25 13.96
CA ASN A 59 17.08 6.51 14.64
C ASN A 59 16.80 5.01 14.80
N HIS A 60 15.55 4.62 15.06
CA HIS A 60 15.19 3.21 15.24
C HIS A 60 15.18 2.39 13.94
N LEU A 61 15.24 3.04 12.78
CA LEU A 61 15.22 2.42 11.44
C LEU A 61 16.61 2.40 10.78
N GLU A 62 17.62 3.07 11.36
CA GLU A 62 18.96 3.22 10.76
C GLU A 62 19.64 1.89 10.44
N MET A 63 19.40 0.87 11.25
CA MET A 63 19.97 -0.46 11.04
C MET A 63 19.58 -1.03 9.68
N MET A 64 18.33 -0.80 9.24
CA MET A 64 17.86 -1.30 7.95
C MET A 64 18.39 -0.50 6.76
N GLU A 65 18.84 0.74 6.93
CA GLU A 65 19.51 1.48 5.84
C GLU A 65 20.79 0.78 5.39
N VAL A 66 21.54 0.19 6.33
CA VAL A 66 22.72 -0.64 6.00
C VAL A 66 22.32 -1.88 5.21
N HIS A 67 21.16 -2.47 5.54
CA HIS A 67 20.65 -3.66 4.86
C HIS A 67 20.17 -3.32 3.44
N LYS A 68 19.59 -2.15 3.19
CA LYS A 68 19.24 -1.69 1.83
C LYS A 68 20.45 -1.61 0.92
N VAL A 69 21.57 -1.05 1.40
CA VAL A 69 22.83 -0.99 0.64
C VAL A 69 23.35 -2.41 0.33
N ARG A 70 23.26 -3.33 1.29
CA ARG A 70 23.64 -4.75 1.08
C ARG A 70 22.76 -5.42 0.03
N PHE A 71 21.44 -5.24 0.10
CA PHE A 71 20.49 -5.79 -0.87
C PHE A 71 20.72 -5.20 -2.25
N LEU A 72 20.98 -3.89 -2.37
CA LEU A 72 21.39 -3.30 -3.65
C LEU A 72 22.68 -3.97 -4.17
N GLY A 73 23.69 -4.18 -3.32
CA GLY A 73 24.90 -4.90 -3.70
C GLY A 73 24.64 -6.33 -4.21
N MET A 74 23.66 -7.03 -3.64
CA MET A 74 23.21 -8.35 -4.12
C MET A 74 22.52 -8.24 -5.48
N LEU A 75 21.63 -7.25 -5.64
CA LEU A 75 20.93 -6.96 -6.88
C LEU A 75 21.90 -6.66 -8.04
N LEU A 76 22.92 -5.84 -7.78
CA LEU A 76 23.96 -5.47 -8.76
C LEU A 76 24.74 -6.69 -9.26
N ARG A 77 25.06 -7.63 -8.37
CA ARG A 77 25.72 -8.89 -8.76
C ARG A 77 24.86 -9.71 -9.72
N ARG A 78 23.53 -9.63 -9.63
CA ARG A 78 22.60 -10.35 -10.51
C ARG A 78 22.45 -9.72 -11.89
N THR A 79 22.62 -8.40 -12.00
CA THR A 79 22.52 -7.68 -13.29
C THR A 79 23.84 -7.68 -14.08
N ASN A 80 24.88 -8.39 -13.61
CA ASN A 80 26.26 -8.38 -14.15
C ASN A 80 26.95 -7.01 -14.19
N GLY A 81 26.29 -5.96 -13.70
CA GLY A 81 26.87 -4.64 -13.51
C GLY A 81 27.26 -4.48 -12.05
N HIS A 82 28.55 -4.44 -11.75
CA HIS A 82 29.05 -4.11 -10.41
C HIS A 82 28.86 -2.61 -10.07
N THR A 83 27.93 -1.94 -10.73
CA THR A 83 27.72 -0.49 -10.70
C THR A 83 26.23 -0.16 -10.63
N ALA A 84 25.90 0.82 -9.80
CA ALA A 84 24.55 1.37 -9.68
C ALA A 84 24.18 2.32 -10.84
N GLU A 85 25.11 2.61 -11.76
CA GLU A 85 24.89 3.58 -12.84
C GLU A 85 23.63 3.32 -13.68
N PRO A 86 23.30 2.08 -14.10
CA PRO A 86 22.07 1.83 -14.86
C PRO A 86 20.80 2.15 -14.07
N PHE A 87 20.80 1.90 -12.75
CA PHE A 87 19.68 2.16 -11.86
C PHE A 87 19.49 3.66 -11.66
N VAL A 88 20.58 4.37 -11.41
CA VAL A 88 20.60 5.84 -11.29
C VAL A 88 20.17 6.49 -12.60
N ALA A 89 20.67 6.01 -13.74
CA ALA A 89 20.33 6.53 -15.06
C ALA A 89 18.84 6.33 -15.38
N ALA A 90 18.28 5.15 -15.08
CA ALA A 90 16.87 4.85 -15.29
C ALA A 90 15.95 5.76 -14.46
N LEU A 91 16.28 5.99 -13.19
CA LEU A 91 15.41 6.77 -12.29
C LEU A 91 15.64 8.28 -12.34
N ARG A 92 16.77 8.76 -12.88
CA ARG A 92 17.09 10.20 -12.95
C ARG A 92 15.99 11.02 -13.61
N GLY A 93 15.44 10.55 -14.72
CA GLY A 93 14.36 11.23 -15.46
C GLY A 93 13.01 11.19 -14.76
N MET A 94 12.87 10.39 -13.70
CA MET A 94 11.61 10.15 -13.00
C MET A 94 11.53 10.84 -11.63
N VAL A 95 12.61 11.51 -11.19
CA VAL A 95 12.70 12.10 -9.83
C VAL A 95 11.57 13.10 -9.57
N GLU A 96 11.33 14.04 -10.48
CA GLU A 96 10.27 15.04 -10.32
C GLU A 96 8.88 14.38 -10.31
N LYS A 97 8.65 13.41 -11.20
CA LYS A 97 7.41 12.62 -11.21
C LYS A 97 7.20 11.89 -9.88
N ALA A 98 8.26 11.29 -9.32
CA ALA A 98 8.21 10.58 -8.05
C ALA A 98 7.98 11.53 -6.87
N ARG A 99 8.58 12.72 -6.89
CA ARG A 99 8.34 13.77 -5.89
C ARG A 99 6.88 14.23 -5.91
N ASN A 100 6.30 14.42 -7.09
CA ASN A 100 4.91 14.82 -7.26
C ASN A 100 3.90 13.78 -6.73
N CYS A 101 4.30 12.51 -6.57
CA CYS A 101 3.43 11.52 -5.94
C CYS A 101 3.24 11.78 -4.44
N TYR A 102 4.15 12.49 -3.77
CA TYR A 102 4.06 12.78 -2.34
C TYR A 102 3.30 14.09 -2.10
N SER A 103 2.32 14.07 -1.20
CA SER A 103 1.48 15.23 -0.88
C SER A 103 2.21 16.36 -0.16
N GLU A 104 3.30 16.05 0.54
CA GLU A 104 4.09 17.04 1.27
C GLU A 104 5.49 17.18 0.64
N PRO A 105 5.98 18.42 0.45
CA PRO A 105 7.30 18.65 -0.11
C PRO A 105 8.38 18.10 0.83
N SER A 106 9.29 17.28 0.31
CA SER A 106 10.45 16.82 1.07
C SER A 106 11.59 17.84 0.99
N SER A 107 12.24 18.11 2.12
CA SER A 107 13.45 18.95 2.20
C SER A 107 14.72 18.24 1.70
N ILE A 108 14.57 17.02 1.19
CA ILE A 108 15.64 16.16 0.70
C ILE A 108 16.17 16.73 -0.62
N SER A 109 17.49 16.70 -0.83
CA SER A 109 18.11 17.11 -2.11
C SER A 109 17.70 16.18 -3.25
N THR A 110 17.85 16.63 -4.51
CA THR A 110 17.53 15.78 -5.67
C THR A 110 18.40 14.53 -5.70
N GLU A 111 19.68 14.67 -5.34
CA GLU A 111 20.65 13.59 -5.25
C GLU A 111 20.28 12.57 -4.16
N ASP A 112 20.01 13.03 -2.94
CA ASP A 112 19.64 12.15 -1.82
C ASP A 112 18.31 11.45 -2.07
N PHE A 113 17.37 12.12 -2.77
CA PHE A 113 16.09 11.54 -3.12
C PHE A 113 16.25 10.47 -4.21
N LEU A 114 17.08 10.71 -5.22
CA LEU A 114 17.39 9.71 -6.23
C LEU A 114 18.10 8.49 -5.62
N GLU A 115 19.04 8.72 -4.71
CA GLU A 115 19.69 7.65 -3.94
C GLU A 115 18.68 6.83 -3.14
N MET A 116 17.75 7.49 -2.44
CA MET A 116 16.65 6.85 -1.72
C MET A 116 15.80 5.97 -2.65
N LEU A 117 15.38 6.46 -3.83
CA LEU A 117 14.59 5.66 -4.77
C LEU A 117 15.33 4.39 -5.20
N VAL A 118 16.64 4.49 -5.47
CA VAL A 118 17.47 3.35 -5.88
C VAL A 118 17.64 2.35 -4.73
N LEU A 119 17.95 2.82 -3.52
CA LEU A 119 18.17 1.95 -2.35
C LEU A 119 16.88 1.26 -1.91
N ASP A 120 15.80 2.01 -1.76
CA ASP A 120 14.51 1.51 -1.27
C ASP A 120 13.86 0.60 -2.31
N GLY A 121 13.86 1.02 -3.58
CA GLY A 121 13.30 0.22 -4.67
C GLY A 121 14.14 -1.02 -4.96
N GLY A 122 15.47 -0.89 -4.94
CA GLY A 122 16.39 -2.01 -5.08
C GLY A 122 16.27 -3.03 -3.95
N PHE A 123 16.06 -2.57 -2.72
CA PHE A 123 15.77 -3.44 -1.58
C PHE A 123 14.52 -4.28 -1.83
N ILE A 124 13.39 -3.67 -2.23
CA ILE A 124 12.13 -4.38 -2.48
C ILE A 124 12.29 -5.40 -3.62
N VAL A 125 12.92 -4.98 -4.73
CA VAL A 125 13.15 -5.86 -5.89
C VAL A 125 14.02 -7.07 -5.52
N GLU A 126 15.13 -6.85 -4.81
CA GLU A 126 16.00 -7.95 -4.38
C GLU A 126 15.35 -8.82 -3.32
N LEU A 127 14.62 -8.24 -2.36
CA LEU A 127 13.89 -8.98 -1.33
C LEU A 127 12.94 -9.99 -1.98
N MET A 128 12.20 -9.56 -2.99
CA MET A 128 11.33 -10.47 -3.75
C MET A 128 12.13 -11.54 -4.48
N HIS A 129 13.24 -11.17 -5.11
CA HIS A 129 14.04 -12.15 -5.82
C HIS A 129 14.54 -13.25 -4.87
N GLN A 130 15.03 -12.86 -3.70
CA GLN A 130 15.48 -13.79 -2.67
C GLN A 130 14.35 -14.72 -2.23
N LEU A 131 13.19 -14.18 -1.84
CA LEU A 131 12.09 -14.97 -1.27
C LEU A 131 11.47 -16.00 -2.23
N PHE A 132 11.63 -15.83 -3.55
CA PHE A 132 11.06 -16.74 -4.55
C PHE A 132 12.09 -17.59 -5.31
N ASP A 133 13.38 -17.35 -5.11
CA ASP A 133 14.45 -18.16 -5.71
C ASP A 133 14.98 -19.19 -4.70
N ARG A 134 15.32 -20.39 -5.17
CA ARG A 134 15.63 -21.55 -4.29
C ARG A 134 16.99 -21.43 -3.59
N ASN A 135 17.82 -20.48 -4.01
CA ASN A 135 19.12 -20.17 -3.41
C ASN A 135 19.03 -18.88 -2.59
N MET A 136 18.21 -18.91 -1.54
CA MET A 136 18.18 -17.85 -0.52
C MET A 136 19.58 -17.67 0.05
N ASP A 137 20.10 -16.44 0.01
CA ASP A 137 21.35 -16.11 0.67
C ASP A 137 21.21 -16.38 2.18
N GLU A 138 22.22 -16.99 2.79
CA GLU A 138 22.24 -17.32 4.23
C GLU A 138 21.96 -16.09 5.10
N TYR A 139 22.33 -14.90 4.62
CA TYR A 139 22.02 -13.64 5.28
C TYR A 139 20.52 -13.33 5.33
N VAL A 140 19.80 -13.58 4.24
CA VAL A 140 18.35 -13.37 4.15
C VAL A 140 17.64 -14.39 5.05
N PHE A 141 18.13 -15.63 5.10
CA PHE A 141 17.65 -16.63 6.06
C PHE A 141 17.81 -16.18 7.53
N ARG A 142 18.92 -15.52 7.88
CA ARG A 142 19.08 -14.96 9.24
C ARG A 142 18.13 -13.80 9.57
N LEU A 143 17.56 -13.16 8.55
CA LEU A 143 16.53 -12.12 8.71
C LEU A 143 15.12 -12.71 8.77
N GLU A 144 14.98 -14.03 8.80
CA GLU A 144 13.68 -14.70 8.75
C GLU A 144 12.72 -14.26 9.85
N SER A 145 13.24 -14.09 11.07
CA SER A 145 12.47 -13.59 12.21
C SER A 145 11.98 -12.16 12.04
N THR A 146 12.63 -11.36 11.18
CA THR A 146 12.28 -9.95 10.91
C THR A 146 11.39 -9.78 9.68
N PHE A 147 11.21 -10.79 8.83
CA PHE A 147 10.41 -10.66 7.60
C PHE A 147 8.98 -10.25 7.85
N SER A 148 8.39 -10.67 8.98
CA SER A 148 7.02 -10.31 9.26
C SER A 148 6.86 -8.80 9.46
N GLY A 149 7.79 -8.18 10.20
CA GLY A 149 7.84 -6.73 10.39
C GLY A 149 8.23 -5.98 9.11
N VAL A 150 9.20 -6.48 8.33
CA VAL A 150 9.55 -5.88 7.03
C VAL A 150 8.33 -5.86 6.10
N LEU A 151 7.66 -7.00 5.91
CA LEU A 151 6.49 -7.07 5.04
C LEU A 151 5.34 -6.20 5.56
N HIS A 152 5.18 -6.06 6.88
CA HIS A 152 4.24 -5.12 7.46
C HIS A 152 4.59 -3.67 7.10
N ASP A 153 5.84 -3.26 7.26
CA ASP A 153 6.26 -1.89 6.96
C ASP A 153 6.11 -1.55 5.48
N LEU A 154 6.27 -2.52 4.57
CA LEU A 154 6.10 -2.34 3.12
C LEU A 154 4.66 -2.02 2.68
N ILE A 155 3.65 -2.24 3.54
CA ILE A 155 2.24 -1.96 3.25
C ILE A 155 1.68 -0.79 4.08
N LEU A 156 2.50 -0.11 4.86
CA LEU A 156 2.08 1.11 5.55
C LEU A 156 1.93 2.24 4.53
N PHE A 157 0.82 2.98 4.61
CA PHE A 157 0.45 3.97 3.60
C PHE A 157 1.45 5.14 3.50
N GLU A 158 2.02 5.58 4.64
CA GLU A 158 3.06 6.62 4.67
C GLU A 158 4.45 6.11 4.27
N ASN A 159 4.63 4.79 4.13
CA ASN A 159 5.92 4.13 3.95
C ASN A 159 6.03 3.51 2.54
N GLN A 160 5.76 4.30 1.51
CA GLN A 160 5.61 3.84 0.14
C GLN A 160 6.57 4.52 -0.84
N LEU A 161 6.86 3.80 -1.93
CA LEU A 161 7.39 4.37 -3.18
C LEU A 161 6.29 4.39 -4.25
N PRO A 162 6.35 5.34 -5.20
CA PRO A 162 5.55 5.25 -6.41
C PRO A 162 5.85 3.94 -7.14
N PHE A 163 4.81 3.20 -7.53
CA PHE A 163 4.97 1.83 -8.01
C PHE A 163 5.83 1.75 -9.28
N PHE A 164 5.74 2.75 -10.15
CA PHE A 164 6.54 2.82 -11.37
C PHE A 164 8.06 2.76 -11.10
N VAL A 165 8.52 3.16 -9.92
CA VAL A 165 9.94 3.04 -9.53
C VAL A 165 10.32 1.56 -9.45
N LEU A 166 9.51 0.75 -8.78
CA LEU A 166 9.73 -0.70 -8.66
C LEU A 166 9.66 -1.37 -10.03
N TRP A 167 8.69 -0.95 -10.85
CA TRP A 167 8.51 -1.47 -12.21
C TRP A 167 9.72 -1.20 -13.10
N GLU A 168 10.26 0.02 -13.06
CA GLU A 168 11.41 0.41 -13.85
C GLU A 168 12.66 -0.35 -13.40
N LEU A 169 12.92 -0.41 -12.09
CA LEU A 169 14.06 -1.14 -11.54
C LEU A 169 14.00 -2.63 -11.84
N PHE A 170 12.83 -3.25 -11.73
CA PHE A 170 12.67 -4.66 -12.12
C PHE A 170 12.90 -4.89 -13.61
N GLY A 171 12.55 -3.89 -14.45
CA GLY A 171 12.83 -3.91 -15.89
C GLY A 171 14.30 -4.06 -16.24
N LEU A 172 15.22 -3.64 -15.36
CA LEU A 172 16.66 -3.77 -15.56
C LEU A 172 17.20 -5.18 -15.25
N MET A 173 16.38 -6.06 -14.69
CA MET A 173 16.78 -7.41 -14.30
C MET A 173 16.91 -8.36 -15.49
N ARG A 174 17.84 -9.32 -15.40
CA ARG A 174 17.99 -10.37 -16.42
C ARG A 174 16.80 -11.33 -16.39
N GLY A 175 16.25 -11.65 -17.56
CA GLY A 175 15.08 -12.52 -17.66
C GLY A 175 13.84 -11.87 -17.04
N ASN A 176 13.66 -10.57 -17.27
CA ASN A 176 12.59 -9.74 -16.72
C ASN A 176 11.19 -10.15 -17.23
N GLU A 177 10.64 -11.20 -16.64
CA GLU A 177 9.22 -11.51 -16.77
C GLU A 177 8.43 -10.59 -15.83
N ARG A 178 8.15 -9.35 -16.28
CA ARG A 178 7.46 -8.32 -15.46
C ARG A 178 6.11 -8.80 -14.90
N GLU A 179 5.42 -9.69 -15.60
CA GLU A 179 4.20 -10.34 -15.10
C GLU A 179 4.50 -11.19 -13.85
N ILE A 180 5.61 -11.94 -13.84
CA ILE A 180 6.04 -12.73 -12.68
C ILE A 180 6.34 -11.81 -11.48
N PHE A 181 6.85 -10.61 -11.70
CA PHE A 181 7.14 -9.66 -10.63
C PHE A 181 5.89 -9.31 -9.83
N VAL A 182 4.84 -8.83 -10.49
CA VAL A 182 3.59 -8.43 -9.82
C VAL A 182 2.95 -9.62 -9.13
N ARG A 183 2.92 -10.80 -9.79
CA ARG A 183 2.45 -12.03 -9.17
C ARG A 183 3.22 -12.37 -7.90
N ARG A 184 4.56 -12.25 -7.91
CA ARG A 184 5.40 -12.49 -6.73
C ARG A 184 5.11 -11.49 -5.61
N LEU A 185 4.91 -10.21 -5.91
CA LEU A 185 4.49 -9.21 -4.92
C LEU A 185 3.19 -9.63 -4.26
N LEU A 186 2.17 -9.95 -5.04
CA LEU A 186 0.86 -10.37 -4.52
C LEU A 186 0.98 -11.65 -3.70
N LEU A 187 1.80 -12.62 -4.12
CA LEU A 187 2.05 -13.84 -3.36
C LEU A 187 2.70 -13.59 -1.99
N LEU A 188 3.47 -12.51 -1.80
CA LEU A 188 4.02 -12.16 -0.48
C LEU A 188 2.91 -11.79 0.53
N PHE A 189 1.83 -11.19 0.04
CA PHE A 189 0.75 -10.67 0.87
C PHE A 189 -0.48 -11.58 0.92
N CYS A 190 -0.57 -12.60 0.06
CA CYS A 190 -1.75 -13.47 -0.02
C CYS A 190 -2.05 -14.25 1.27
N ARG A 191 -1.04 -14.49 2.11
CA ARG A 191 -1.21 -15.12 3.44
C ARG A 191 -1.67 -14.14 4.52
N ARG A 192 -1.54 -12.83 4.30
CA ARG A 192 -1.98 -11.77 5.22
C ARG A 192 -3.36 -11.25 4.88
N MET A 193 -3.76 -11.33 3.61
CA MET A 193 -5.05 -10.86 3.13
C MET A 193 -5.88 -12.01 2.55
N PRO A 194 -6.98 -12.40 3.21
CA PRO A 194 -7.89 -13.38 2.64
C PRO A 194 -8.55 -12.79 1.39
N GLY A 195 -8.34 -13.42 0.23
CA GLY A 195 -9.07 -13.12 -1.00
C GLY A 195 -8.24 -12.43 -2.06
N LEU A 196 -6.95 -12.25 -1.78
CA LEU A 196 -6.04 -11.61 -2.71
C LEU A 196 -5.95 -12.39 -4.01
N ARG A 197 -6.27 -11.73 -5.12
CA ARG A 197 -6.18 -12.30 -6.47
C ARG A 197 -4.72 -12.28 -6.91
N VAL A 198 -4.07 -13.45 -6.98
CA VAL A 198 -2.64 -13.54 -7.31
C VAL A 198 -2.34 -13.85 -8.78
N ASN A 199 -3.32 -14.36 -9.54
CA ASN A 199 -3.15 -14.73 -10.94
C ASN A 199 -3.67 -13.64 -11.90
N VAL A 200 -3.49 -12.38 -11.53
CA VAL A 200 -3.87 -11.23 -12.35
C VAL A 200 -2.71 -10.86 -13.26
N VAL A 201 -3.00 -10.70 -14.55
CA VAL A 201 -2.01 -10.31 -15.56
C VAL A 201 -1.95 -8.79 -15.62
N TYR A 202 -0.75 -8.24 -15.48
CA TYR A 202 -0.50 -6.80 -15.58
C TYR A 202 0.33 -6.51 -16.83
N ASP A 203 -0.18 -5.64 -17.69
CA ASP A 203 0.57 -5.05 -18.80
C ASP A 203 1.10 -3.65 -18.44
N ASN A 204 1.83 -3.02 -19.36
CA ASN A 204 2.37 -1.68 -19.14
C ASN A 204 1.28 -0.62 -18.94
N THR A 205 0.10 -0.76 -19.54
CA THR A 205 -0.99 0.22 -19.38
C THR A 205 -1.65 0.08 -18.01
N SER A 206 -1.84 -1.15 -17.55
CA SER A 206 -2.45 -1.45 -16.25
C SER A 206 -1.55 -1.02 -15.11
N ILE A 207 -0.22 -1.11 -15.27
CA ILE A 207 0.74 -0.71 -14.24
C ILE A 207 0.86 0.80 -14.08
N GLU A 208 0.62 1.58 -15.14
CA GLU A 208 0.64 3.05 -15.05
C GLU A 208 -0.44 3.58 -14.10
N ASN A 209 -1.52 2.82 -13.90
CA ASN A 209 -2.59 3.15 -12.97
C ASN A 209 -2.30 2.72 -11.53
N VAL A 210 -1.29 1.87 -11.32
CA VAL A 210 -0.90 1.42 -9.97
C VAL A 210 -0.05 2.50 -9.32
N LYS A 211 -0.53 3.02 -8.19
CA LYS A 211 0.04 4.20 -7.52
C LYS A 211 1.27 3.84 -6.70
N HIS A 212 1.13 2.85 -5.82
CA HIS A 212 2.17 2.35 -4.92
C HIS A 212 1.87 0.89 -4.53
N LEU A 213 2.71 0.28 -3.68
CA LEU A 213 2.58 -1.14 -3.36
C LEU A 213 1.29 -1.45 -2.57
N LEU A 214 0.92 -0.63 -1.58
CA LEU A 214 -0.35 -0.80 -0.88
C LEU A 214 -1.56 -0.74 -1.82
N ASP A 215 -1.56 0.20 -2.78
CA ASP A 215 -2.61 0.34 -3.80
C ASP A 215 -2.70 -0.90 -4.71
N LEU A 216 -1.55 -1.43 -5.16
CA LEU A 216 -1.52 -2.71 -5.90
C LEU A 216 -2.18 -3.84 -5.10
N VAL A 217 -1.81 -3.97 -3.82
CA VAL A 217 -2.30 -5.05 -2.97
C VAL A 217 -3.81 -4.88 -2.71
N HIS A 218 -4.25 -3.67 -2.39
CA HIS A 218 -5.66 -3.33 -2.17
C HIS A 218 -6.52 -3.53 -3.43
N GLY A 219 -6.05 -3.07 -4.60
CA GLY A 219 -6.74 -3.26 -5.88
C GLY A 219 -6.90 -4.73 -6.30
N ASN A 220 -6.12 -5.65 -5.71
CA ASN A 220 -6.29 -7.10 -5.89
C ASN A 220 -7.02 -7.78 -4.73
N TRP A 221 -7.35 -7.03 -3.68
CA TRP A 221 -8.08 -7.51 -2.50
C TRP A 221 -9.54 -7.10 -2.59
N LEU A 222 -10.21 -7.59 -3.64
CA LEU A 222 -11.59 -7.23 -3.97
C LEU A 222 -12.57 -8.35 -3.60
N PRO A 223 -13.86 -8.03 -3.40
CA PRO A 223 -14.92 -9.03 -3.33
C PRO A 223 -14.94 -9.93 -4.57
N SER A 224 -15.54 -11.10 -4.45
CA SER A 224 -15.82 -11.94 -5.62
C SER A 224 -16.80 -11.23 -6.57
N ARG A 225 -16.75 -11.59 -7.85
CA ARG A 225 -17.62 -10.98 -8.88
C ARG A 225 -19.11 -11.10 -8.51
N GLU A 226 -19.50 -12.22 -7.92
CA GLU A 226 -20.86 -12.45 -7.41
C GLU A 226 -21.26 -11.40 -6.35
N VAL A 227 -20.36 -11.07 -5.43
CA VAL A 227 -20.59 -10.07 -4.38
C VAL A 227 -20.69 -8.67 -4.98
N THR A 228 -19.80 -8.31 -5.90
CA THR A 228 -19.84 -7.00 -6.57
C THR A 228 -21.11 -6.82 -7.39
N GLU A 229 -21.55 -7.84 -8.14
CA GLU A 229 -22.80 -7.79 -8.91
C GLU A 229 -24.04 -7.65 -8.02
N HIS A 230 -24.07 -8.34 -6.87
CA HIS A 230 -25.13 -8.16 -5.89
C HIS A 230 -25.13 -6.77 -5.26
N TYR A 231 -23.96 -6.22 -4.96
CA TYR A 231 -23.82 -4.88 -4.40
C TYR A 231 -24.33 -3.82 -5.38
N SER A 232 -23.95 -3.88 -6.66
CA SER A 232 -24.39 -2.92 -7.68
C SER A 232 -25.90 -2.98 -7.98
N GLN A 233 -26.58 -4.07 -7.59
CA GLN A 233 -28.03 -4.23 -7.75
C GLN A 233 -28.81 -3.88 -6.48
N ALA A 234 -28.13 -3.54 -5.38
CA ALA A 234 -28.78 -3.17 -4.14
C ALA A 234 -29.54 -1.83 -4.30
N PRO A 235 -30.76 -1.69 -3.75
CA PRO A 235 -31.49 -0.42 -3.77
C PRO A 235 -30.67 0.70 -3.09
N GLU A 236 -30.57 1.88 -3.72
CA GLU A 236 -29.88 3.05 -3.17
C GLU A 236 -30.41 3.47 -1.78
N ASP A 237 -31.67 3.15 -1.49
CA ASP A 237 -32.37 3.47 -0.23
C ASP A 237 -32.21 2.38 0.85
N SER A 238 -31.29 1.43 0.66
CA SER A 238 -30.95 0.42 1.67
C SER A 238 -30.20 1.08 2.81
N ASN A 239 -30.92 1.81 3.67
CA ASN A 239 -30.40 2.44 4.87
C ASN A 239 -29.88 1.34 5.81
N CYS A 240 -28.62 0.95 5.64
CA CYS A 240 -27.95 -0.10 6.40
C CYS A 240 -27.47 0.43 7.77
N SER A 241 -28.22 1.36 8.37
CA SER A 241 -27.75 2.14 9.52
C SER A 241 -27.56 1.33 10.79
N PHE A 242 -28.08 0.10 10.88
CA PHE A 242 -27.88 -0.77 12.03
C PHE A 242 -27.89 -2.25 11.64
N ILE A 243 -26.71 -2.79 11.32
CA ILE A 243 -26.51 -4.24 11.42
C ILE A 243 -26.55 -4.58 12.91
N ARG A 244 -27.42 -5.54 13.27
CA ARG A 244 -27.51 -6.06 14.63
C ARG A 244 -26.22 -6.78 14.99
N SER A 245 -25.80 -6.68 16.26
CA SER A 245 -24.64 -7.40 16.78
C SER A 245 -24.75 -8.91 16.56
N ALA A 246 -23.62 -9.61 16.59
CA ALA A 246 -23.61 -11.07 16.45
C ALA A 246 -24.52 -11.76 17.48
N THR A 247 -24.60 -11.20 18.69
CA THR A 247 -25.48 -11.66 19.77
C THR A 247 -26.96 -11.50 19.42
N GLU A 248 -27.38 -10.31 18.99
CA GLU A 248 -28.77 -10.03 18.62
C GLU A 248 -29.22 -10.86 17.40
N LEU A 249 -28.33 -11.07 16.41
CA LEU A 249 -28.60 -11.94 15.29
C LEU A 249 -28.83 -13.39 15.76
N LYS A 250 -28.01 -13.87 16.70
CA LYS A 250 -28.16 -15.21 17.29
C LYS A 250 -29.47 -15.34 18.07
N GLU A 251 -29.84 -14.33 18.85
CA GLU A 251 -31.11 -14.29 19.59
C GLU A 251 -32.33 -14.25 18.65
N ALA A 252 -32.19 -13.61 17.49
CA ALA A 252 -33.18 -13.62 16.42
C ALA A 252 -33.26 -14.97 15.65
N GLY A 253 -32.49 -15.99 16.05
CA GLY A 253 -32.50 -17.32 15.45
C GLY A 253 -31.56 -17.50 14.25
N ILE A 254 -30.70 -16.53 13.96
CA ILE A 254 -29.67 -16.67 12.91
C ILE A 254 -28.54 -17.53 13.45
N ARG A 255 -28.19 -18.58 12.70
CA ARG A 255 -27.09 -19.48 13.02
C ARG A 255 -25.83 -19.03 12.30
N PHE A 256 -24.70 -19.10 12.96
CA PHE A 256 -23.40 -18.81 12.37
C PHE A 256 -22.71 -20.10 11.97
N LYS A 257 -22.15 -20.13 10.77
CA LYS A 257 -21.35 -21.25 10.26
C LYS A 257 -20.09 -20.72 9.60
N ARG A 258 -19.02 -21.50 9.67
CA ARG A 258 -17.83 -21.23 8.86
C ARG A 258 -18.20 -21.34 7.38
N GLY A 259 -18.01 -20.26 6.63
CA GLY A 259 -18.17 -20.21 5.19
C GLY A 259 -16.99 -20.83 4.45
N GLU A 260 -17.27 -21.35 3.26
CA GLU A 260 -16.26 -21.74 2.28
C GLU A 260 -15.96 -20.52 1.39
N GLY A 261 -14.71 -20.05 1.44
CA GLY A 261 -14.28 -18.86 0.73
C GLY A 261 -12.86 -18.49 1.14
N ASN A 262 -12.16 -17.84 0.21
CA ASN A 262 -10.84 -17.30 0.49
C ASN A 262 -10.90 -15.79 0.76
N SER A 263 -11.98 -15.08 0.42
CA SER A 263 -12.09 -13.63 0.58
C SER A 263 -12.79 -13.21 1.88
N LEU A 264 -12.37 -12.06 2.43
CA LEU A 264 -13.05 -11.40 3.55
C LEU A 264 -14.53 -11.12 3.25
N PHE A 265 -14.84 -10.86 1.98
CA PHE A 265 -16.14 -10.40 1.53
C PHE A 265 -17.11 -11.53 1.16
N ASP A 266 -16.69 -12.81 1.21
CA ASP A 266 -17.50 -13.97 0.80
C ASP A 266 -18.53 -14.37 1.88
N ILE A 267 -19.26 -13.40 2.44
CA ILE A 267 -20.32 -13.62 3.43
C ILE A 267 -21.61 -14.04 2.71
N LYS A 268 -22.24 -15.13 3.17
CA LYS A 268 -23.47 -15.65 2.56
C LYS A 268 -24.55 -15.82 3.62
N PHE A 269 -25.77 -15.36 3.34
CA PHE A 269 -26.93 -15.63 4.19
C PHE A 269 -27.93 -16.52 3.44
N ARG A 270 -28.16 -17.73 3.95
CA ARG A 270 -29.09 -18.71 3.35
C ARG A 270 -29.83 -19.48 4.43
N ASN A 271 -31.16 -19.54 4.34
CA ASN A 271 -32.02 -20.35 5.23
C ASN A 271 -31.75 -20.12 6.74
N GLY A 272 -31.60 -18.85 7.14
CA GLY A 272 -31.32 -18.48 8.54
C GLY A 272 -29.91 -18.82 9.01
N VAL A 273 -28.98 -19.13 8.09
CA VAL A 273 -27.57 -19.37 8.39
C VAL A 273 -26.74 -18.27 7.75
N LEU A 274 -25.94 -17.59 8.57
CA LEU A 274 -24.90 -16.66 8.13
C LEU A 274 -23.56 -17.41 8.08
N GLU A 275 -23.07 -17.59 6.86
CA GLU A 275 -21.78 -18.21 6.57
C GLU A 275 -20.72 -17.13 6.44
N ILE A 276 -19.73 -17.14 7.35
CA ILE A 276 -18.65 -16.15 7.39
C ILE A 276 -17.31 -16.85 7.12
N PRO A 277 -16.49 -16.34 6.19
CA PRO A 277 -15.15 -16.86 5.93
C PRO A 277 -14.26 -16.84 7.19
N MET A 278 -13.37 -17.82 7.32
CA MET A 278 -12.39 -17.81 8.41
C MET A 278 -11.31 -16.77 8.11
N ILE A 279 -11.15 -15.80 9.01
CA ILE A 279 -10.10 -14.79 8.94
C ILE A 279 -9.05 -15.13 9.98
N LYS A 280 -7.77 -15.15 9.56
CA LYS A 280 -6.65 -15.31 10.48
C LYS A 280 -6.25 -13.94 11.01
N ILE A 281 -6.45 -13.71 12.31
CA ILE A 281 -6.00 -12.51 12.99
C ILE A 281 -4.55 -12.71 13.44
N THR A 282 -3.71 -11.71 13.16
CA THR A 282 -2.30 -11.63 13.56
C THR A 282 -2.03 -10.25 14.15
N ASP A 283 -0.87 -10.06 14.78
CA ASP A 283 -0.50 -8.79 15.41
C ASP A 283 -0.54 -7.60 14.43
N TYR A 284 -0.35 -7.85 13.14
CA TYR A 284 -0.36 -6.82 12.09
C TYR A 284 -1.73 -6.62 11.40
N THR A 285 -2.77 -7.40 11.75
CA THR A 285 -4.06 -7.35 11.05
C THR A 285 -4.75 -6.00 11.23
N GLU A 286 -4.76 -5.44 12.45
CA GLU A 286 -5.37 -4.12 12.71
C GLU A 286 -4.65 -3.02 11.93
N SER A 287 -3.32 -2.98 12.02
CA SER A 287 -2.49 -2.01 11.31
C SER A 287 -2.74 -2.05 9.80
N LEU A 288 -2.75 -3.25 9.22
CA LEU A 288 -3.04 -3.42 7.80
C LEU A 288 -4.41 -2.85 7.42
N TYR A 289 -5.47 -3.17 8.17
CA TYR A 289 -6.81 -2.70 7.86
C TYR A 289 -6.91 -1.18 7.96
N ARG A 290 -6.28 -0.59 8.99
CA ARG A 290 -6.20 0.86 9.15
C ARG A 290 -5.51 1.54 7.97
N ASN A 291 -4.41 0.99 7.47
CA ASN A 291 -3.69 1.56 6.32
C ASN A 291 -4.50 1.47 5.03
N VAL A 292 -5.19 0.34 4.80
CA VAL A 292 -6.08 0.19 3.63
C VAL A 292 -7.28 1.14 3.72
N ILE A 293 -7.92 1.26 4.89
CA ILE A 293 -9.03 2.21 5.10
C ILE A 293 -8.57 3.64 4.83
N VAL A 294 -7.39 4.03 5.32
CA VAL A 294 -6.86 5.36 5.02
C VAL A 294 -6.61 5.53 3.52
N CYS A 295 -6.02 4.53 2.86
CA CYS A 295 -5.84 4.52 1.40
C CYS A 295 -7.17 4.78 0.67
N GLU A 296 -8.23 4.02 0.99
CA GLU A 296 -9.59 4.20 0.43
C GLU A 296 -10.19 5.59 0.73
N GLN A 297 -9.88 6.19 1.88
CA GLN A 297 -10.37 7.53 2.23
C GLN A 297 -9.72 8.65 1.40
N PHE A 298 -8.50 8.44 0.89
CA PHE A 298 -7.83 9.36 -0.02
C PHE A 298 -8.23 9.14 -1.49
N GLU A 299 -8.83 8.00 -1.81
CA GLU A 299 -9.43 7.76 -3.12
C GLU A 299 -10.75 8.54 -3.31
N LYS A 300 -10.91 9.08 -4.52
CA LYS A 300 -12.14 9.80 -4.92
C LYS A 300 -13.22 8.85 -5.42
N GLU A 301 -12.82 7.69 -5.93
CA GLU A 301 -13.73 6.73 -6.57
C GLU A 301 -14.26 5.72 -5.54
N ASP A 302 -15.55 5.43 -5.65
CA ASP A 302 -16.21 4.36 -4.93
C ASP A 302 -16.15 3.04 -5.74
N PRO A 303 -16.27 1.88 -5.10
CA PRO A 303 -16.64 1.68 -3.69
C PRO A 303 -15.45 1.47 -2.74
N LYS A 304 -15.65 1.85 -1.47
CA LYS A 304 -14.63 1.75 -0.40
C LYS A 304 -14.84 0.45 0.38
N TYR A 305 -14.56 -0.67 -0.28
CA TYR A 305 -14.95 -2.00 0.17
C TYR A 305 -14.59 -2.30 1.63
N LEU A 306 -13.36 -2.03 2.06
CA LEU A 306 -12.93 -2.33 3.43
C LEU A 306 -13.47 -1.31 4.44
N THR A 307 -13.52 -0.03 4.07
CA THR A 307 -14.10 1.03 4.90
C THR A 307 -15.57 0.75 5.18
N GLU A 308 -16.33 0.40 4.17
CA GLU A 308 -17.72 -0.01 4.31
C GLU A 308 -17.81 -1.29 5.15
N PHE A 309 -17.08 -2.34 4.79
CA PHE A 309 -17.08 -3.60 5.54
C PHE A 309 -16.80 -3.40 7.04
N THR A 310 -15.80 -2.58 7.39
CA THR A 310 -15.42 -2.34 8.79
C THR A 310 -16.45 -1.49 9.55
N THR A 311 -16.99 -0.44 8.91
CA THR A 311 -18.07 0.38 9.47
C THR A 311 -19.32 -0.47 9.76
N TYR A 312 -19.62 -1.44 8.90
CA TYR A 312 -20.82 -2.25 8.98
C TYR A 312 -20.69 -3.49 9.89
N TYR A 313 -19.54 -4.18 9.88
CA TYR A 313 -19.41 -5.49 10.52
C TYR A 313 -18.54 -5.53 11.79
N LEU A 314 -17.58 -4.61 11.98
CA LEU A 314 -16.59 -4.72 13.06
C LEU A 314 -16.83 -3.78 14.25
N GLU A 315 -17.62 -2.71 14.10
CA GLU A 315 -17.94 -1.79 15.22
C GLU A 315 -18.90 -2.41 16.27
N LYS A 316 -19.41 -3.63 16.04
CA LYS A 316 -20.48 -4.25 16.86
C LYS A 316 -20.21 -5.70 17.28
N CYS A 317 -18.98 -6.21 17.11
CA CYS A 317 -18.58 -7.55 17.55
C CYS A 317 -18.23 -7.61 19.04
#